data_AF-A0A7G9LYU3-F1
#
_entry.id   AF-A0A7G9LYU3-F1
#
_cell.length_a   1.000
_cell.length_b   1.000
_cell.length_c   1.000
_cell.angle_alpha   90.00
_cell.angle_beta   90.00
_cell.angle_gamma   90.00
#
_symmetry.space_group_name_H-M   'P 1'
#
loop_
_entity.id
_entity.type
_entity.pdbx_description
1 polymer ?
#
loop_
_entity_poly.entity_id
_entity_poly.type
_entity_poly.pdbx_seq_one_letter_code
_entity_poly.pdbx_strand_id
1 'polypeptide(L)' 'MVEMSTASFAIMIVSLIIGIALIAGLVTFFITKRMFEKQIKENPPITEKMIRIMFKQMGRSASETQIRQIMRSMNQAKNK' A
#
# COMPACT_ATOMS: atom_id res chain seq x y z
N MET A 1 -5.30 12.68 -51.12
CA MET A 1 -4.46 11.61 -50.55
C MET A 1 -3.58 12.29 -49.52
N VAL A 2 -3.73 11.97 -48.23
CA VAL A 2 -2.91 12.61 -47.19
C VAL A 2 -1.55 11.93 -47.25
N GLU A 3 -0.55 12.58 -47.84
CA GLU A 3 0.84 12.11 -47.75
C GLU A 3 1.35 12.37 -46.33
N MET A 4 1.08 11.41 -45.45
CA MET A 4 1.69 11.39 -44.13
C MET A 4 3.17 11.08 -44.30
N SER A 5 4.01 12.10 -44.12
CA SER A 5 5.44 11.90 -43.90
C SER A 5 5.64 10.89 -42.76
N THR A 6 6.63 10.01 -42.89
CA THR A 6 7.04 9.06 -41.84
C THR A 6 7.27 9.76 -40.49
N ALA A 7 7.70 11.03 -40.52
CA ALA A 7 7.83 11.88 -39.33
C ALA A 7 6.47 12.21 -38.68
N SER A 8 5.45 12.52 -39.47
CA SER A 8 4.10 12.83 -38.98
C SER A 8 3.44 11.61 -38.34
N PHE A 9 3.63 10.42 -38.92
CA PHE A 9 3.14 9.17 -38.35
C PHE A 9 3.83 8.83 -37.02
N ALA A 10 5.15 9.02 -36.93
CA ALA A 10 5.90 8.82 -35.69
C ALA A 10 5.43 9.77 -34.58
N ILE A 11 5.21 11.05 -34.89
CA ILE A 11 4.72 12.05 -33.92
C ILE A 11 3.33 11.68 -33.38
N MET A 12 2.42 11.15 -34.23
CA MET A 12 1.10 10.70 -33.78
C MET A 12 1.15 9.51 -32.82
N ILE A 13 2.03 8.54 -33.08
CA ILE A 13 2.19 7.39 -32.18
C ILE A 13 2.74 7.84 -30.83
N VAL A 14 3.76 8.70 -30.85
CA VAL A 14 4.37 9.23 -29.62
C VAL A 14 3.38 10.05 -28.80
N SER A 15 2.58 10.92 -29.44
CA SER A 15 1.57 11.72 -28.73
C SER A 15 0.46 10.85 -28.11
N LEU A 16 0.04 9.79 -28.78
CA LEU A 16 -0.92 8.82 -28.25
C LEU A 16 -0.38 8.08 -27.02
N ILE A 17 0.87 7.61 -27.07
CA ILE A 17 1.51 6.91 -25.95
C ILE A 17 1.63 7.83 -24.74
N ILE A 18 2.05 9.09 -24.94
CA ILE A 18 2.17 10.08 -23.87
C ILE A 18 0.79 10.36 -23.24
N GLY A 19 -0.25 10.53 -24.06
CA GLY A 19 -1.61 10.74 -23.58
C GLY A 19 -2.12 9.58 -22.70
N ILE A 20 -1.89 8.34 -23.14
CA ILE A 20 -2.28 7.15 -22.38
C ILE A 20 -1.45 7.02 -21.09
N ALA A 21 -0.14 7.27 -21.14
CA ALA A 21 0.74 7.18 -19.98
C ALA A 21 0.35 8.16 -18.87
N LEU A 22 -0.07 9.38 -19.22
CA LEU A 22 -0.54 10.38 -18.25
C LEU A 22 -1.83 9.94 -17.55
N ILE A 23 -2.80 9.41 -18.31
CA ILE A 23 -4.07 8.92 -17.76
C ILE A 23 -3.83 7.66 -16.92
N ALA A 24 -3.05 6.71 -17.43
CA ALA A 24 -2.71 5.48 -16.73
C ALA A 24 -1.93 5.77 -15.43
N GLY A 25 -1.03 6.75 -15.43
CA GLY A 25 -0.30 7.18 -14.23
C GLY A 25 -1.22 7.70 -13.14
N LEU A 26 -2.16 8.59 -13.48
CA LEU A 26 -3.15 9.12 -12.54
C LEU A 26 -4.08 8.03 -12.00
N VAL A 27 -4.59 7.16 -12.89
CA VAL A 27 -5.48 6.06 -12.49
C VAL A 27 -4.76 5.06 -11.59
N THR A 28 -3.52 4.68 -11.93
CA THR A 28 -2.71 3.74 -11.15
C THR A 28 -2.39 4.31 -9.77
N PHE A 29 -2.08 5.60 -9.67
CA PHE A 29 -1.83 6.26 -8.39
C PHE A 29 -3.07 6.21 -7.46
N PHE A 30 -4.24 6.53 -8.00
CA PHE A 30 -5.49 6.51 -7.22
C PHE A 30 -5.90 5.10 -6.77
N ILE A 31 -5.77 4.10 -7.65
CA ILE A 31 -6.07 2.71 -7.31
C ILE A 31 -5.11 2.23 -6.23
N THR A 32 -3.81 2.46 -6.41
CA THR A 32 -2.77 2.05 -5.46
C THR A 32 -3.01 2.67 -4.10
N LYS A 33 -3.32 3.98 -4.04
CA LYS A 33 -3.68 4.67 -2.79
C LYS A 33 -4.84 3.97 -2.06
N ARG A 34 -5.94 3.69 -2.77
CA ARG A 34 -7.10 3.01 -2.18
C ARG A 34 -6.78 1.59 -1.73
N MET A 35 -5.96 0.86 -2.47
CA MET A 35 -5.53 -0.49 -2.09
C MET A 35 -4.65 -0.47 -0.84
N PHE A 36 -3.73 0.49 -0.71
CA PHE A 36 -2.91 0.64 0.49
C PHE A 36 -3.76 1.02 1.72
N GLU A 37 -4.67 1.98 1.57
CA GLU A 37 -5.60 2.37 2.64
C GLU A 37 -6.46 1.17 3.10
N LYS A 38 -6.97 0.38 2.14
CA LYS A 38 -7.73 -0.83 2.44
C LYS A 38 -6.89 -1.86 3.19
N GLN A 39 -5.65 -2.11 2.75
CA GLN A 39 -4.75 -3.05 3.42
C GLN A 39 -4.39 -2.64 4.85
N ILE A 40 -4.10 -1.35 5.09
CA ILE A 40 -3.80 -0.84 6.44
C ILE A 40 -5.03 -0.91 7.35
N LYS A 41 -6.22 -0.68 6.80
CA LYS A 41 -7.49 -0.77 7.54
C LYS A 41 -7.84 -2.21 7.92
N GLU A 42 -7.63 -3.16 7.01
CA GLU A 42 -7.92 -4.57 7.23
C GLU A 42 -6.90 -5.24 8.16
N ASN A 43 -5.61 -4.90 8.02
CA ASN A 43 -4.52 -5.43 8.84
C ASN A 43 -3.69 -4.30 9.47
N PRO A 44 -4.24 -3.60 10.49
CA PRO A 44 -3.51 -2.53 11.15
C PRO A 44 -2.26 -3.07 11.86
N PRO A 45 -1.18 -2.28 11.94
CA PRO A 45 0.03 -2.70 12.64
C PRO A 45 -0.28 -3.01 14.12
N ILE A 46 0.26 -4.12 14.61
CA ILE A 46 0.11 -4.54 16.00
C ILE A 46 0.87 -3.54 16.90
N THR A 47 0.18 -2.92 17.86
CA THR A 47 0.75 -1.96 18.81
C THR A 47 0.67 -2.49 20.25
N GLU A 48 1.45 -1.90 21.16
CA GLU A 48 1.38 -2.22 22.60
C GLU A 48 -0.03 -2.06 23.20
N LYS A 49 -0.75 -1.03 22.75
CA LYS A 49 -2.14 -0.79 23.15
C LYS A 49 -3.05 -1.92 22.67
N MET A 50 -2.85 -2.40 21.44
CA MET A 50 -3.62 -3.52 20.89
C MET A 50 -3.38 -4.80 21.69
N ILE A 51 -2.11 -5.13 21.98
CA ILE A 51 -1.74 -6.26 22.83
C ILE A 51 -2.43 -6.14 24.19
N ARG A 52 -2.38 -4.96 24.83
CA ARG A 52 -3.07 -4.72 26.10
C ARG A 52 -4.58 -4.94 26.02
N ILE A 53 -5.23 -4.49 24.95
CA ILE A 53 -6.67 -4.72 24.74
C ILE A 53 -6.95 -6.21 24.57
N MET A 54 -6.13 -6.95 23.80
CA MET A 54 -6.27 -8.40 23.67
C MET A 54 -6.16 -9.11 25.02
N PHE A 55 -5.16 -8.76 25.84
CA PHE A 55 -5.04 -9.32 27.18
C PHE A 55 -6.25 -8.98 28.07
N LYS A 56 -6.72 -7.72 28.02
CA LYS A 56 -7.93 -7.30 28.74
C LYS A 56 -9.18 -8.08 28.31
N GLN A 57 -9.33 -8.38 27.02
CA GLN A 57 -10.42 -9.22 26.53
C GLN A 57 -10.35 -10.66 27.06
N MET A 58 -9.14 -11.17 27.34
CA MET A 58 -8.93 -12.47 27.98
C MET A 58 -9.03 -12.42 29.52
N GLY A 59 -9.47 -11.29 30.11
CA GLY A 59 -9.59 -11.14 31.56
C GLY A 59 -8.24 -11.05 32.29
N ARG A 60 -7.15 -10.74 31.58
CA ARG A 60 -5.81 -10.60 32.17
C ARG A 60 -5.22 -9.22 31.91
N SER A 61 -4.58 -8.62 32.90
CA SER A 61 -3.72 -7.45 32.66
C SER A 61 -2.31 -7.92 32.34
N ALA A 62 -1.80 -7.62 31.15
CA ALA A 62 -0.39 -7.88 30.84
C ALA A 62 0.52 -6.86 31.53
N SER A 63 1.69 -7.32 31.99
CA SER A 63 2.78 -6.45 32.47
C SER A 63 3.46 -5.74 31.29
N GLU A 64 3.92 -4.51 31.48
CA GLU A 64 4.65 -3.73 30.47
C GLU A 64 5.87 -4.47 29.90
N THR A 65 6.54 -5.27 30.73
CA THR A 65 7.69 -6.09 30.31
C THR A 65 7.26 -7.21 29.36
N GLN A 66 6.13 -7.88 29.66
CA GLN A 66 5.53 -8.91 28.83
C GLN A 66 5.01 -8.35 27.50
N ILE A 67 4.37 -7.18 27.52
CA ILE A 67 3.89 -6.51 26.30
C ILE A 67 5.07 -6.22 25.37
N ARG A 68 6.16 -5.65 25.89
CA ARG A 68 7.38 -5.38 25.11
C ARG A 68 8.02 -6.65 24.55
N GLN A 69 8.07 -7.73 25.34
CA GLN A 69 8.59 -9.02 24.89
C GLN A 69 7.77 -9.59 23.73
N ILE A 70 6.44 -9.53 23.83
CA ILE A 70 5.55 -9.99 22.75
C ILE A 70 5.62 -9.08 21.53
N MET A 71 5.71 -7.76 21.70
CA MET A 71 5.88 -6.85 20.56
C MET A 71 7.16 -7.17 19.79
N ARG A 72 8.26 -7.46 20.51
CA ARG A 72 9.53 -7.89 19.91
C ARG A 72 9.40 -9.23 19.16
N SER A 73 8.73 -10.23 19.74
CA SER A 73 8.52 -11.53 19.06
C SER A 73 7.61 -11.41 17.85
N MET A 74 6.56 -10.58 17.91
CA MET A 74 5.68 -10.27 16.78
C MET A 74 6.43 -9.57 15.66
N ASN A 75 7.30 -8.61 15.98
CA ASN A 75 8.16 -7.95 15.00
C ASN A 75 9.17 -8.92 14.37
N GLN A 76 9.73 -9.86 15.14
CA GLN A 76 10.61 -10.91 14.62
C GLN A 76 9.86 -11.90 13.70
N ALA A 77 8.63 -12.27 14.04
CA ALA A 77 7.79 -13.13 13.22
C ALA A 77 7.37 -12.48 11.90
N LYS A 78 7.18 -11.15 11.89
CA LYS A 78 6.87 -10.38 10.67
C LYS A 78 8.09 -10.22 9.74
N ASN A 79 9.31 -10.20 10.30
CA ASN A 79 10.56 -9.99 9.56
C ASN A 79 11.22 -11.31 9.11
N LYS A 80 10.54 -12.45 9.28
CA LYS A 80 10.93 -13.77 8.76
C LYS A 80 10.05 -14.12 7.57
#